data_AF-A0A3S0JG45-F1
#
_entry.id   AF-A0A3S0JG45-F1
#
_cell.length_a   1.000
_cell.length_b   1.000
_cell.length_c   1.000
_cell.angle_alpha   90.00
_cell.angle_beta   90.00
_cell.angle_gamma   90.00
#
_symmetry.space_group_name_H-M   'P 1'
#
loop_
_entity.id
_entity.type
_entity.pdbx_description
1 polymer ?
#
loop_
_entity_poly.entity_id
_entity_poly.type
_entity_poly.pdbx_seq_one_letter_code
_entity_poly.pdbx_strand_id
1 'polypeptide(L)'
;MKKLLFSATPLPSRAIDVAWLLFRLHVGLSIADGAGWPKLTNLVALASARMPGPPDWFVQQVAGLGFTFPSAYFWAGAAVYGEFVGGLLIALGLFTRWSGLQLAFQFFVVAFLWYEDPSPITGMYFQQLLFWAFVVITAVGPGRYSLDYWLTRRAAVAAPAPAAEAAVAAPDQRRRPAVMGAAVLAGLLVATISWAGGISSHLLIEPGKQFVLGGGQPGRFKVEARNVGPVPVEFKERPRGGGLFGKATLAPGQRATLSFLPGSAALLLNPSGQTATLNLRISGDTGSLRMDYEANGQK
;
A
#
# COMPACT_ATOMS: atom_id res chain seq x y z
N MET A 1 31.50 0.36 -6.44
CA MET A 1 30.18 0.36 -5.77
C MET A 1 29.69 1.76 -5.37
N LYS A 2 30.51 2.66 -4.78
CA LYS A 2 30.12 4.04 -4.42
C LYS A 2 29.45 4.84 -5.55
N LYS A 3 29.96 4.73 -6.79
CA LYS A 3 29.38 5.41 -7.96
C LYS A 3 27.97 4.91 -8.30
N LEU A 4 27.63 3.65 -8.01
CA LEU A 4 26.32 3.11 -8.37
C LEU A 4 25.25 3.71 -7.46
N LEU A 5 25.44 3.64 -6.14
CA LEU A 5 24.43 3.97 -5.13
C LEU A 5 24.10 5.46 -5.02
N PHE A 6 25.02 6.33 -5.43
CA PHE A 6 24.83 7.79 -5.40
C PHE A 6 24.78 8.41 -6.80
N SER A 7 24.70 7.61 -7.87
CA SER A 7 24.58 8.15 -9.22
C SER A 7 23.16 8.64 -9.50
N ALA A 8 23.10 9.84 -10.06
CA ALA A 8 21.90 10.41 -10.64
C ALA A 8 22.17 10.81 -12.08
N THR A 9 21.58 10.05 -13.02
CA THR A 9 21.75 10.23 -14.45
C THR A 9 20.40 10.53 -15.09
N PRO A 10 20.31 11.50 -16.02
CA PRO A 10 19.08 11.74 -16.76
C PRO A 10 18.78 10.57 -17.70
N LEU A 11 17.50 10.28 -17.92
CA LEU A 11 17.08 9.28 -18.90
C LEU A 11 17.12 9.84 -20.33
N PRO A 12 17.07 8.99 -21.38
CA PRO A 12 17.34 9.40 -22.76
C PRO A 12 16.46 10.53 -23.30
N SER A 13 15.21 10.63 -22.82
CA SER A 13 14.27 11.67 -23.26
C SER A 13 13.49 12.27 -22.09
N ARG A 14 12.99 13.49 -22.29
CA ARG A 14 12.17 14.20 -21.29
C ARG A 14 10.87 13.45 -20.99
N ALA A 15 10.25 12.85 -21.99
CA ALA A 15 9.04 12.06 -21.81
C ALA A 15 9.31 10.85 -20.90
N ILE A 16 10.43 10.15 -21.09
CA ILE A 16 10.84 9.04 -20.22
C ILE A 16 11.14 9.53 -18.80
N ASP A 17 11.82 10.67 -18.65
CA ASP A 17 12.06 11.26 -17.33
C ASP A 17 10.75 11.62 -16.59
N VAL A 18 9.75 12.14 -17.30
CA VAL A 18 8.42 12.44 -16.72
C VAL A 18 7.69 11.15 -16.35
N ALA A 19 7.65 10.17 -17.24
CA ALA A 19 7.04 8.87 -16.95
C ALA A 19 7.69 8.20 -15.74
N TRP A 20 9.02 8.28 -15.64
CA TRP A 20 9.78 7.76 -14.51
C TRP A 20 9.51 8.50 -13.20
N LEU A 21 9.38 9.83 -13.25
CA LEU A 21 8.94 10.63 -12.10
C LEU A 21 7.56 10.18 -11.61
N LEU A 22 6.59 10.08 -12.52
CA LEU A 22 5.22 9.68 -12.18
C LEU A 22 5.18 8.27 -11.59
N PHE A 23 5.95 7.34 -12.15
CA PHE A 23 6.10 6.00 -11.61
C PHE A 23 6.67 6.01 -10.18
N ARG A 24 7.78 6.72 -9.95
CA ARG A 24 8.38 6.84 -8.61
C ARG A 24 7.45 7.51 -7.61
N LEU A 25 6.77 8.59 -8.00
CA LEU A 25 5.78 9.28 -7.16
C LEU A 25 4.66 8.32 -6.77
N HIS A 26 4.07 7.62 -7.74
CA HIS A 26 2.99 6.69 -7.48
C HIS A 26 3.43 5.55 -6.56
N VAL A 27 4.52 4.85 -6.89
CA VAL A 27 5.00 3.71 -6.09
C VAL A 27 5.43 4.16 -4.69
N GLY A 28 6.20 5.25 -4.59
CA GLY A 28 6.71 5.78 -3.33
C GLY A 28 5.61 6.29 -2.40
N LEU A 29 4.63 7.03 -2.93
CA LEU A 29 3.48 7.50 -2.13
C LEU A 29 2.54 6.34 -1.79
N SER A 30 2.33 5.39 -2.70
CA SER A 30 1.47 4.23 -2.42
C SER A 30 2.01 3.36 -1.30
N ILE A 31 3.34 3.16 -1.22
CA ILE A 31 3.90 2.38 -0.11
C ILE A 31 3.91 3.18 1.21
N ALA A 32 4.22 4.48 1.14
CA ALA A 32 4.22 5.33 2.30
C ALA A 32 2.82 5.43 2.93
N ASP A 33 1.78 5.62 2.11
CA ASP A 33 0.39 5.72 2.56
C ASP A 33 -0.24 4.34 2.84
N GLY A 34 -0.06 3.37 1.96
CA GLY A 34 -0.76 2.08 2.05
C GLY A 34 -0.18 1.11 3.08
N ALA A 35 1.12 1.19 3.37
CA ALA A 35 1.78 0.28 4.33
C ALA A 35 2.41 1.03 5.50
N GLY A 36 3.21 2.07 5.20
CA GLY A 36 3.99 2.78 6.19
C GLY A 36 3.13 3.56 7.19
N TRP A 37 2.20 4.40 6.69
CA TRP A 37 1.41 5.32 7.49
C TRP A 37 0.45 4.64 8.47
N PRO A 38 -0.30 3.56 8.10
CA PRO A 38 -1.13 2.83 9.05
C PRO A 38 -0.31 2.20 10.17
N LYS A 39 0.89 1.69 9.86
CA LYS A 39 1.77 1.12 10.90
C LYS A 39 2.38 2.22 11.76
N LEU A 40 2.77 3.35 11.17
CA LEU A 40 3.33 4.52 11.86
C LEU A 40 2.29 5.23 12.75
N THR A 41 1.06 5.39 12.31
CA THR A 41 0.00 5.99 13.15
C THR A 41 -0.39 5.07 14.29
N ASN A 42 -0.31 3.75 14.11
CA ASN A 42 -0.36 2.81 15.23
C ASN A 42 0.87 2.96 16.17
N LEU A 43 2.07 3.30 15.67
CA LEU A 43 3.22 3.70 16.53
C LEU A 43 2.88 4.94 17.36
N VAL A 44 2.31 5.97 16.73
CA VAL A 44 2.00 7.25 17.35
C VAL A 44 0.81 7.14 18.31
N ALA A 45 -0.18 6.31 18.02
CA ALA A 45 -1.31 6.01 18.90
C ALA A 45 -0.90 5.15 20.11
N LEU A 46 0.08 4.23 19.95
CA LEU A 46 0.71 3.55 21.08
C LEU A 46 1.68 4.46 21.87
N ALA A 47 2.07 5.63 21.36
CA ALA A 47 2.96 6.55 22.06
C ALA A 47 2.32 7.17 23.33
N SER A 48 1.00 7.07 23.51
CA SER A 48 0.32 7.33 24.80
C SER A 48 0.50 6.22 25.85
N ALA A 49 1.08 5.07 25.48
CA ALA A 49 1.40 3.94 26.36
C ALA A 49 2.91 3.64 26.33
N ARG A 50 3.68 4.46 27.07
CA ARG A 50 5.03 4.20 27.63
C ARG A 50 6.19 3.66 26.78
N MET A 51 6.09 3.35 25.49
CA MET A 51 7.24 3.39 24.55
C MET A 51 6.77 3.45 23.08
N PRO A 52 7.35 4.33 22.23
CA PRO A 52 7.08 4.33 20.80
C PRO A 52 7.62 3.03 20.16
N GLY A 53 6.74 2.18 19.61
CA GLY A 53 7.14 0.89 19.06
C GLY A 53 6.12 0.26 18.12
N PRO A 54 6.57 -0.56 17.14
CA PRO A 54 5.74 -1.25 16.14
C PRO A 54 4.54 -1.96 16.77
N PRO A 55 3.40 -2.06 16.08
CA PRO A 55 2.24 -2.72 16.63
C PRO A 55 2.57 -4.19 16.93
N ASP A 56 2.10 -4.69 18.08
CA ASP A 56 2.52 -5.99 18.63
C ASP A 56 2.32 -7.16 17.66
N TRP A 57 1.23 -7.16 16.89
CA TRP A 57 0.98 -8.19 15.88
C TRP A 57 2.08 -8.23 14.81
N PHE A 58 2.64 -7.08 14.43
CA PHE A 58 3.70 -7.00 13.44
C PHE A 58 5.03 -7.43 14.03
N VAL A 59 5.28 -7.10 15.30
CA VAL A 59 6.45 -7.57 16.04
C VAL A 59 6.45 -9.09 16.15
N GLN A 60 5.30 -9.69 16.46
CA GLN A 60 5.14 -11.15 16.53
C GLN A 60 5.39 -11.80 15.16
N GLN A 61 4.92 -11.19 14.06
CA GLN A 61 5.20 -11.68 12.71
C GLN A 61 6.70 -11.63 12.38
N VAL A 62 7.36 -10.51 12.68
CA VAL A 62 8.81 -10.36 12.46
C VAL A 62 9.60 -11.35 13.32
N ALA A 63 9.17 -11.60 14.55
CA ALA A 63 9.75 -12.62 15.41
C ALA A 63 9.55 -14.04 14.84
N GLY A 64 8.36 -14.34 14.30
CA GLY A 64 8.03 -15.62 13.68
C GLY A 64 8.89 -15.93 12.44
N LEU A 65 9.36 -14.89 11.75
CA LEU A 65 10.33 -15.00 10.64
C LEU A 65 11.79 -15.22 11.12
N GLY A 66 12.04 -15.24 12.44
CA GLY A 66 13.37 -15.43 13.02
C GLY A 66 14.19 -14.15 13.21
N PHE A 67 13.62 -12.97 12.94
CA PHE A 67 14.28 -11.68 13.19
C PHE A 67 14.21 -11.29 14.67
N THR A 68 14.92 -12.04 15.52
CA THR A 68 14.88 -11.88 16.98
C THR A 68 16.06 -11.10 17.56
N PHE A 69 17.20 -11.02 16.85
CA PHE A 69 18.38 -10.26 17.26
C PHE A 69 18.62 -9.07 16.30
N PRO A 70 18.81 -7.82 16.78
CA PRO A 70 18.98 -7.38 18.18
C PRO A 70 17.66 -7.33 18.99
N SER A 71 16.51 -7.12 18.33
CA SER A 71 15.18 -7.39 18.87
C SER A 71 14.15 -7.43 17.74
N ALA A 72 13.04 -8.14 17.91
CA ALA A 72 11.94 -8.13 16.94
C ALA A 72 11.31 -6.72 16.81
N TYR A 73 11.25 -5.96 17.90
CA TYR A 73 10.81 -4.56 17.90
C TYR A 73 11.71 -3.66 17.05
N PHE A 74 13.02 -3.88 17.09
CA PHE A 74 13.96 -3.12 16.27
C PHE A 74 13.71 -3.36 14.77
N TRP A 75 13.60 -4.63 14.37
CA TRP A 75 13.37 -4.99 12.97
C TRP A 75 12.00 -4.55 12.47
N ALA A 76 10.95 -4.73 13.28
CA ALA A 76 9.63 -4.25 12.96
C ALA A 76 9.60 -2.71 12.87
N GLY A 77 10.27 -2.00 13.77
CA GLY A 77 10.42 -0.54 13.69
C GLY A 77 11.12 -0.11 12.40
N ALA A 78 12.27 -0.71 12.11
CA ALA A 78 13.03 -0.44 10.88
C ALA A 78 12.18 -0.70 9.62
N ALA A 79 11.36 -1.74 9.61
CA ALA A 79 10.46 -2.05 8.50
C ALA A 79 9.33 -1.01 8.33
N VAL A 80 8.73 -0.53 9.42
CA VAL A 80 7.70 0.52 9.38
C VAL A 80 8.28 1.85 8.90
N TYR A 81 9.42 2.27 9.47
CA TYR A 81 10.09 3.48 9.05
C TYR A 81 10.61 3.36 7.61
N GLY A 82 11.08 2.19 7.21
CA GLY A 82 11.48 1.89 5.83
C GLY A 82 10.33 2.07 4.85
N GLU A 83 9.16 1.49 5.13
CA GLU A 83 7.95 1.65 4.30
C GLU A 83 7.53 3.12 4.17
N PHE A 84 7.49 3.84 5.29
CA PHE A 84 7.03 5.22 5.29
C PHE A 84 8.08 6.18 4.72
N VAL A 85 9.23 6.31 5.39
CA VAL A 85 10.29 7.25 5.03
C VAL A 85 10.93 6.84 3.71
N GLY A 86 11.19 5.55 3.50
CA GLY A 86 11.73 5.05 2.23
C GLY A 86 10.79 5.31 1.05
N GLY A 87 9.48 5.19 1.25
CA GLY A 87 8.48 5.55 0.24
C GLY A 87 8.52 7.03 -0.15
N LEU A 88 8.55 7.92 0.86
CA LEU A 88 8.69 9.37 0.64
C LEU A 88 10.00 9.73 -0.05
N LEU A 89 11.11 9.11 0.35
CA LEU A 89 12.43 9.29 -0.25
C LEU A 89 12.43 8.89 -1.73
N ILE A 90 11.82 7.76 -2.10
CA ILE A 90 11.64 7.35 -3.50
C ILE A 90 10.81 8.37 -4.28
N ALA A 91 9.69 8.81 -3.71
CA ALA A 91 8.78 9.77 -4.35
C ALA A 91 9.49 11.09 -4.68
N LEU A 92 10.23 11.64 -3.71
CA LEU A 92 11.02 12.86 -3.88
C LEU A 92 12.29 12.63 -4.73
N GLY A 93 12.73 11.38 -4.86
CA GLY A 93 13.97 11.02 -5.51
C GLY A 93 15.20 11.45 -4.71
N LEU A 94 15.21 11.18 -3.40
CA LEU A 94 16.32 11.44 -2.47
C LEU A 94 16.82 10.10 -1.91
N PHE A 95 18.13 9.84 -1.95
CA PHE A 95 18.72 8.54 -1.62
C PHE A 95 18.03 7.36 -2.33
N THR A 96 17.58 7.58 -3.57
CA THR A 96 16.60 6.73 -4.26
C THR A 96 17.02 5.27 -4.37
N ARG A 97 18.30 5.02 -4.65
CA ARG A 97 18.84 3.65 -4.79
C ARG A 97 18.94 2.93 -3.45
N TRP A 98 19.24 3.65 -2.38
CA TRP A 98 19.27 3.09 -1.02
C TRP A 98 17.88 2.75 -0.52
N SER A 99 16.93 3.69 -0.68
CA SER A 99 15.54 3.46 -0.33
C SER A 99 14.91 2.34 -1.16
N GLY A 100 15.20 2.31 -2.47
CA GLY A 100 14.80 1.23 -3.36
C GLY A 100 15.34 -0.13 -2.91
N LEU A 101 16.63 -0.21 -2.57
CA LEU A 101 17.26 -1.47 -2.15
C LEU A 101 16.67 -1.98 -0.84
N GLN A 102 16.48 -1.09 0.14
CA GLN A 102 15.90 -1.43 1.43
C GLN A 102 14.46 -1.94 1.26
N LEU A 103 13.63 -1.25 0.47
CA LEU A 103 12.25 -1.68 0.21
C LEU A 103 12.17 -2.96 -0.62
N ALA A 104 13.07 -3.14 -1.59
CA ALA A 104 13.18 -4.39 -2.33
C ALA A 104 13.49 -5.57 -1.40
N PHE A 105 14.43 -5.41 -0.46
CA PHE A 105 14.72 -6.46 0.52
C PHE A 105 13.50 -6.79 1.39
N GLN A 106 12.80 -5.77 1.88
CA GLN A 106 11.62 -5.97 2.72
C GLN A 106 10.50 -6.69 1.97
N PHE A 107 10.20 -6.26 0.74
CA PHE A 107 9.17 -6.89 -0.07
C PHE A 107 9.57 -8.27 -0.60
N PHE A 108 10.86 -8.57 -0.71
CA PHE A 108 11.34 -9.93 -0.94
C PHE A 108 10.99 -10.85 0.22
N VAL A 109 11.30 -10.45 1.46
CA VAL A 109 10.97 -11.23 2.66
C VAL A 109 9.46 -11.47 2.73
N VAL A 110 8.67 -10.41 2.53
CA VAL A 110 7.20 -10.50 2.56
C VAL A 110 6.66 -11.40 1.46
N ALA A 111 7.11 -11.24 0.22
CA ALA A 111 6.53 -11.94 -0.92
C ALA A 111 6.98 -13.39 -1.08
N PHE A 112 8.17 -13.75 -0.58
CA PHE A 112 8.78 -15.07 -0.85
C PHE A 112 9.10 -15.89 0.39
N LEU A 113 9.29 -15.28 1.56
CA LEU A 113 9.69 -16.00 2.78
C LEU A 113 8.55 -16.10 3.80
N TRP A 114 7.61 -15.16 3.79
CA TRP A 114 6.55 -15.10 4.79
C TRP A 114 5.31 -15.95 4.43
N TYR A 115 5.04 -16.18 3.15
CA TYR A 115 3.80 -16.81 2.73
C TYR A 115 3.86 -18.33 2.78
N GLU A 116 2.86 -18.95 3.42
CA GLU A 116 2.79 -20.40 3.67
C GLU A 116 2.59 -21.25 2.40
N ASP A 117 2.21 -20.66 1.26
CA ASP A 117 2.08 -21.34 -0.04
C ASP A 117 2.78 -20.57 -1.19
N PRO A 118 4.12 -20.60 -1.25
CA PRO A 118 4.89 -19.73 -2.14
C PRO A 118 4.72 -20.12 -3.61
N SER A 119 3.72 -19.55 -4.29
CA SER A 119 3.72 -19.48 -5.75
C SER A 119 4.65 -18.33 -6.19
N PRO A 120 5.81 -18.62 -6.79
CA PRO A 120 6.82 -17.60 -7.09
C PRO A 120 6.40 -16.58 -8.17
N ILE A 121 5.28 -16.83 -8.84
CA ILE A 121 4.78 -15.98 -9.94
C ILE A 121 3.41 -15.37 -9.61
N THR A 122 2.56 -16.06 -8.84
CA THR A 122 1.17 -15.62 -8.59
C THR A 122 0.80 -15.43 -7.13
N GLY A 123 1.60 -15.98 -6.21
CA GLY A 123 1.42 -15.81 -4.78
C GLY A 123 1.77 -14.38 -4.38
N MET A 124 0.93 -13.72 -3.56
CA MET A 124 1.16 -12.34 -3.13
C MET A 124 1.48 -11.37 -4.29
N TYR A 125 0.70 -11.46 -5.39
CA TYR A 125 0.97 -10.73 -6.64
C TYR A 125 1.24 -9.23 -6.44
N PHE A 126 0.58 -8.59 -5.47
CA PHE A 126 0.78 -7.18 -5.17
C PHE A 126 2.16 -6.90 -4.54
N GLN A 127 2.57 -7.73 -3.57
CA GLN A 127 3.87 -7.61 -2.91
C GLN A 127 5.01 -8.00 -3.86
N GLN A 128 4.81 -8.98 -4.74
CA GLN A 128 5.77 -9.29 -5.81
C GLN A 128 5.90 -8.15 -6.82
N LEU A 129 4.79 -7.49 -7.19
CA LEU A 129 4.83 -6.32 -8.06
C LEU A 129 5.61 -5.18 -7.42
N LEU A 130 5.37 -4.90 -6.13
CA LEU A 130 6.13 -3.89 -5.39
C LEU A 130 7.61 -4.24 -5.28
N PHE A 131 7.93 -5.50 -4.98
CA PHE A 131 9.31 -6.00 -5.00
C PHE A 131 10.01 -5.67 -6.32
N TRP A 132 9.41 -6.05 -7.45
CA TRP A 132 9.99 -5.77 -8.77
C TRP A 132 10.04 -4.28 -9.11
N ALA A 133 9.04 -3.50 -8.70
CA ALA A 133 9.09 -2.05 -8.85
C ALA A 133 10.31 -1.45 -8.11
N PHE A 134 10.58 -1.89 -6.88
CA PHE A 134 11.74 -1.43 -6.11
C PHE A 134 13.07 -1.92 -6.68
N VAL A 135 13.13 -3.12 -7.24
CA VAL A 135 14.30 -3.61 -8.00
C VAL A 135 14.59 -2.68 -9.18
N VAL A 136 13.58 -2.34 -9.98
CA VAL A 136 13.75 -1.42 -11.12
C VAL A 136 14.16 -0.03 -10.64
N ILE A 137 13.57 0.49 -9.57
CA ILE A 137 13.95 1.78 -8.98
C ILE A 137 15.41 1.77 -8.51
N THR A 138 15.86 0.68 -7.90
CA THR A 138 17.24 0.51 -7.44
C THR A 138 18.22 0.46 -8.61
N ALA A 139 17.86 -0.23 -9.70
CA ALA A 139 18.69 -0.38 -10.89
C ALA A 139 18.79 0.91 -11.70
N VAL A 140 17.65 1.52 -12.02
CA VAL A 140 17.55 2.75 -12.83
C VAL A 140 18.02 3.97 -12.02
N GLY A 141 17.63 4.06 -10.75
CA GLY A 141 17.96 5.17 -9.87
C GLY A 141 17.01 6.37 -10.00
N PRO A 142 17.48 7.57 -9.63
CA PRO A 142 16.60 8.71 -9.34
C PRO A 142 16.07 9.44 -10.58
N GLY A 143 16.75 9.38 -11.72
CA GLY A 143 16.37 10.12 -12.94
C GLY A 143 16.51 11.65 -12.82
N ARG A 144 16.17 12.39 -13.89
CA ARG A 144 16.43 13.85 -13.97
C ARG A 144 15.59 14.69 -13.00
N TYR A 145 14.34 14.30 -12.76
CA TYR A 145 13.43 15.01 -11.87
C TYR A 145 13.49 14.41 -10.47
N SER A 146 14.62 14.60 -9.79
CA SER A 146 14.88 14.05 -8.46
C SER A 146 15.74 15.01 -7.65
N LEU A 147 15.64 14.93 -6.32
CA LEU A 147 16.50 15.68 -5.42
C LEU A 147 17.96 15.20 -5.53
N ASP A 148 18.21 13.90 -5.71
CA ASP A 148 19.53 13.32 -5.93
C ASP A 148 20.25 13.94 -7.14
N TYR A 149 19.53 14.08 -8.27
CA TYR A 149 20.07 14.71 -9.48
C TYR A 149 20.35 16.18 -9.28
N TRP A 150 19.44 16.88 -8.60
CA TRP A 150 19.61 18.29 -8.28
C TRP A 150 20.82 18.54 -7.37
N LEU A 151 21.01 17.73 -6.32
CA LEU A 151 22.15 17.80 -5.41
C LEU A 151 23.47 17.54 -6.14
N THR A 152 23.52 16.50 -6.98
CA THR A 152 24.73 16.15 -7.73
C THR A 152 25.10 17.24 -8.73
N ARG A 153 24.11 17.84 -9.39
CA ARG A 153 24.34 18.98 -10.30
C ARG A 153 24.87 20.21 -9.55
N ARG A 154 24.36 20.51 -8.35
CA ARG A 154 24.86 21.65 -7.55
C ARG A 154 26.29 21.43 -7.09
N ALA A 155 26.64 20.23 -6.63
CA ALA A 155 28.00 19.90 -6.22
C ALA A 155 29.00 20.03 -7.39
N ALA A 156 28.61 19.60 -8.59
CA ALA A 156 29.44 19.74 -9.79
C ALA A 156 29.67 21.21 -10.20
N VAL A 157 28.69 22.09 -9.99
CA VAL A 157 28.81 23.54 -10.29
C VAL A 157 29.61 24.28 -9.21
N ALA A 158 29.56 23.82 -7.95
CA ALA A 158 30.25 24.44 -6.83
C ALA A 158 31.72 23.99 -6.66
N ALA A 159 32.13 22.91 -7.34
CA ALA A 159 33.51 22.46 -7.32
C ALA A 159 34.42 23.56 -7.92
N PRO A 160 35.43 24.04 -7.17
CA PRO A 160 36.43 24.95 -7.74
C PRO A 160 37.01 24.30 -8.99
N ALA A 161 37.11 25.05 -10.09
CA ALA A 161 37.79 24.59 -11.28
C ALA A 161 39.19 24.08 -10.85
N PRO A 162 39.59 22.85 -11.25
CA PRO A 162 40.96 22.44 -11.01
C PRO A 162 41.88 23.47 -11.66
N ALA A 163 42.78 24.04 -10.86
CA ALA A 163 43.83 24.91 -11.36
C ALA A 163 44.72 24.09 -12.29
N ALA A 164 44.46 24.16 -13.59
CA ALA A 164 45.32 23.59 -14.61
C ALA A 164 45.34 24.54 -15.81
N GLU A 165 46.53 25.12 -15.98
CA GLU A 165 47.14 25.59 -17.22
C GLU A 165 46.30 26.45 -18.17
N ALA A 166 46.77 27.69 -18.28
CA ALA A 166 46.57 28.55 -19.42
C ALA A 166 46.89 27.79 -20.72
N ALA A 167 45.88 27.57 -21.56
CA ALA A 167 46.06 27.31 -22.98
C ALA A 167 44.88 27.89 -23.78
N VAL A 168 45.11 29.11 -24.26
CA VAL A 168 44.84 29.62 -25.61
C VAL A 168 43.43 29.41 -26.21
N ALA A 169 42.72 30.54 -26.23
CA ALA A 169 41.66 31.02 -27.12
C ALA A 169 41.27 30.24 -28.40
N ALA A 170 39.96 30.19 -28.65
CA ALA A 170 39.34 30.67 -29.89
C ALA A 170 37.87 31.07 -29.64
N PRO A 171 37.32 32.09 -30.34
CA PRO A 171 36.10 32.76 -29.93
C PRO A 171 34.83 32.24 -30.62
N ASP A 172 33.71 32.57 -29.98
CA ASP A 172 32.41 32.86 -30.57
C ASP A 172 31.58 31.67 -31.09
N GLN A 173 30.40 31.44 -30.48
CA GLN A 173 29.14 31.82 -31.12
C GLN A 173 27.92 31.35 -30.31
N ARG A 174 26.99 32.29 -30.09
CA ARG A 174 25.59 32.14 -29.65
C ARG A 174 25.35 31.97 -28.16
N ARG A 175 25.59 33.06 -27.43
CA ARG A 175 24.66 33.45 -26.37
C ARG A 175 23.31 33.80 -27.01
N ARG A 176 22.25 33.10 -26.64
CA ARG A 176 20.89 33.66 -26.62
C ARG A 176 20.37 33.61 -25.18
N PRO A 177 19.74 34.69 -24.71
CA PRO A 177 19.34 34.85 -23.32
C PRO A 177 18.17 33.94 -22.97
N ALA A 178 18.07 33.65 -21.68
CA ALA A 178 16.90 33.06 -21.06
C ALA A 178 15.64 33.83 -21.45
N VAL A 179 14.71 33.16 -22.12
CA VAL A 179 13.31 33.58 -22.15
C VAL A 179 12.58 32.66 -21.18
N MET A 180 12.25 33.25 -20.04
CA MET A 180 11.20 32.80 -19.14
C MET A 180 9.94 32.54 -19.96
N GLY A 181 9.52 31.28 -20.00
CA GLY A 181 8.18 30.86 -20.40
C GLY A 181 7.52 30.20 -19.20
N ALA A 182 6.71 30.98 -18.49
CA ALA A 182 5.81 30.53 -17.44
C ALA A 182 4.74 29.58 -18.01
N ALA A 183 4.07 28.88 -17.08
CA ALA A 183 2.82 28.12 -17.26
C ALA A 183 2.92 26.72 -17.92
N VAL A 184 3.09 25.69 -17.07
CA VAL A 184 2.10 24.60 -17.02
C VAL A 184 1.77 24.34 -15.54
N LEU A 185 1.00 25.27 -14.98
CA LEU A 185 0.23 25.10 -13.75
C LEU A 185 -1.23 25.14 -14.19
N ALA A 186 -1.69 24.05 -14.80
CA ALA A 186 -3.11 23.75 -15.04
C ALA A 186 -3.21 22.33 -15.62
N GLY A 187 -3.45 21.38 -14.72
CA GLY A 187 -3.67 19.97 -15.00
C GLY A 187 -4.04 19.25 -13.72
N LEU A 188 -4.83 19.91 -12.86
CA LEU A 188 -5.63 19.25 -11.83
C LEU A 188 -6.46 18.18 -12.53
N LEU A 189 -6.20 16.92 -12.21
CA LEU A 189 -7.29 16.04 -11.81
C LEU A 189 -6.75 15.20 -10.66
N VAL A 190 -7.23 15.58 -9.48
CA VAL A 190 -7.46 14.70 -8.36
C VAL A 190 -7.88 13.34 -8.90
N ALA A 191 -6.94 12.40 -8.90
CA ALA A 191 -7.25 11.00 -8.78
C ALA A 191 -6.94 10.61 -7.32
N THR A 192 -7.68 11.21 -6.38
CA THR A 192 -8.33 10.36 -5.39
C THR A 192 -9.29 9.48 -6.18
N ILE A 193 -8.76 8.52 -6.94
CA ILE A 193 -9.50 7.32 -7.22
C ILE A 193 -9.58 6.71 -5.84
N SER A 194 -10.72 6.98 -5.21
CA SER A 194 -11.32 6.14 -4.19
C SER A 194 -10.72 4.76 -4.35
N TRP A 195 -9.88 4.36 -3.40
CA TRP A 195 -9.61 2.95 -3.20
C TRP A 195 -10.98 2.34 -2.89
N ALA A 196 -11.71 1.97 -3.94
CA ALA A 196 -12.66 0.89 -3.88
C ALA A 196 -11.82 -0.40 -3.88
N GLY A 197 -10.88 -0.49 -2.95
CA GLY A 197 -10.19 -1.71 -2.57
C GLY A 197 -11.26 -2.58 -1.95
N GLY A 198 -11.99 -3.30 -2.80
CA GLY A 198 -13.05 -4.16 -2.35
C GLY A 198 -12.45 -5.44 -1.78
N ILE A 199 -12.78 -5.81 -0.55
CA ILE A 199 -12.38 -7.11 0.01
C ILE A 199 -13.17 -8.18 -0.73
N SER A 200 -12.49 -9.11 -1.40
CA SER A 200 -13.13 -10.28 -2.01
C SER A 200 -12.95 -11.48 -1.09
N SER A 201 -14.01 -12.22 -0.82
CA SER A 201 -13.98 -13.37 0.10
C SER A 201 -14.80 -14.52 -0.45
N HIS A 202 -14.25 -15.73 -0.32
CA HIS A 202 -14.97 -16.98 -0.51
C HIS A 202 -15.36 -17.50 0.89
N LEU A 203 -16.59 -17.22 1.29
CA LEU A 203 -17.08 -17.45 2.65
C LEU A 203 -17.80 -18.79 2.75
N LEU A 204 -17.46 -19.57 3.79
CA LEU A 204 -18.15 -20.79 4.18
C LEU A 204 -18.84 -20.57 5.52
N ILE A 205 -20.13 -20.89 5.62
CA ILE A 205 -20.89 -20.74 6.86
C ILE A 205 -21.44 -22.11 7.24
N GLU A 206 -20.99 -22.63 8.38
CA GLU A 206 -21.45 -23.92 8.88
C GLU A 206 -22.97 -23.92 9.17
N PRO A 207 -23.61 -25.10 9.19
CA PRO A 207 -25.01 -25.24 9.59
C PRO A 207 -25.30 -24.56 10.93
N GLY A 208 -26.36 -23.77 11.00
CA GLY A 208 -26.81 -23.14 12.24
C GLY A 208 -25.94 -21.96 12.73
N LYS A 209 -24.91 -21.56 11.98
CA LYS A 209 -24.06 -20.39 12.29
C LYS A 209 -24.41 -19.18 11.41
N GLN A 210 -24.05 -18.01 11.92
CA GLN A 210 -24.08 -16.75 11.18
C GLN A 210 -22.68 -16.14 11.12
N PHE A 211 -22.34 -15.59 9.96
CA PHE A 211 -21.14 -14.77 9.79
C PHE A 211 -21.48 -13.32 10.04
N VAL A 212 -20.66 -12.64 10.83
CA VAL A 212 -20.82 -11.25 11.23
C VAL A 212 -19.74 -10.43 10.54
N LEU A 213 -20.15 -9.43 9.77
CA LEU A 213 -19.27 -8.53 9.04
C LEU A 213 -19.54 -7.08 9.42
N GLY A 214 -18.56 -6.42 10.03
CA GLY A 214 -18.59 -5.00 10.38
C GLY A 214 -18.94 -4.72 11.84
N GLY A 215 -19.46 -3.51 12.10
CA GLY A 215 -19.77 -2.99 13.45
C GLY A 215 -18.75 -1.98 13.98
N GLY A 216 -17.54 -1.94 13.40
CA GLY A 216 -16.44 -1.05 13.82
C GLY A 216 -16.25 0.18 12.94
N GLN A 217 -16.73 0.15 11.70
CA GLN A 217 -16.44 1.15 10.67
C GLN A 217 -17.25 2.46 10.86
N PRO A 218 -16.62 3.65 10.72
CA PRO A 218 -17.30 4.95 10.83
C PRO A 218 -18.18 5.31 9.62
N GLY A 219 -17.98 4.69 8.48
CA GLY A 219 -18.68 4.94 7.22
C GLY A 219 -19.58 3.78 6.78
N ARG A 220 -20.32 4.00 5.69
CA ARG A 220 -21.16 2.97 5.07
C ARG A 220 -20.29 1.96 4.31
N PHE A 221 -20.76 0.72 4.22
CA PHE A 221 -20.14 -0.29 3.36
C PHE A 221 -21.20 -1.03 2.53
N LYS A 222 -20.74 -1.64 1.44
CA LYS A 222 -21.57 -2.42 0.51
C LYS A 222 -21.05 -3.84 0.45
N VAL A 223 -21.95 -4.80 0.36
CA VAL A 223 -21.65 -6.22 0.15
C VAL A 223 -22.35 -6.65 -1.12
N GLU A 224 -21.56 -6.97 -2.15
CA GLU A 224 -22.00 -7.73 -3.31
C GLU A 224 -21.83 -9.20 -2.98
N ALA A 225 -22.93 -9.94 -2.88
CA ALA A 225 -22.94 -11.34 -2.53
C ALA A 225 -23.47 -12.18 -3.68
N ARG A 226 -22.81 -13.31 -3.94
CA ARG A 226 -23.32 -14.40 -4.78
C ARG A 226 -23.38 -15.67 -3.96
N ASN A 227 -24.57 -16.28 -3.87
CA ASN A 227 -24.71 -17.62 -3.33
C ASN A 227 -24.20 -18.65 -4.36
N VAL A 228 -23.12 -19.33 -4.03
CA VAL A 228 -22.51 -20.38 -4.86
C VAL A 228 -22.69 -21.77 -4.24
N GLY A 229 -23.26 -21.84 -3.04
CA GLY A 229 -23.58 -23.07 -2.33
C GLY A 229 -24.98 -23.60 -2.62
N PRO A 230 -25.33 -24.77 -2.07
CA PRO A 230 -26.58 -25.48 -2.35
C PRO A 230 -27.77 -25.02 -1.49
N VAL A 231 -27.56 -24.15 -0.50
CA VAL A 231 -28.57 -23.74 0.49
C VAL A 231 -28.80 -22.23 0.52
N PRO A 232 -30.00 -21.75 0.89
CA PRO A 232 -30.27 -20.32 0.99
C PRO A 232 -29.53 -19.65 2.15
N VAL A 233 -29.20 -18.37 1.99
CA VAL A 233 -28.56 -17.55 3.03
C VAL A 233 -29.39 -16.29 3.29
N GLU A 234 -29.69 -16.00 4.55
CA GLU A 234 -30.37 -14.77 4.95
C GLU A 234 -29.35 -13.67 5.28
N PHE A 235 -29.61 -12.46 4.81
CA PHE A 235 -28.85 -11.26 5.11
C PHE A 235 -29.67 -10.34 6.00
N LYS A 236 -29.09 -9.96 7.14
CA LYS A 236 -29.68 -9.03 8.11
C LYS A 236 -28.69 -7.92 8.47
N GLU A 237 -29.19 -6.81 8.96
CA GLU A 237 -28.40 -5.69 9.47
C GLU A 237 -28.66 -5.51 10.95
N ARG A 238 -27.59 -5.39 11.74
CA ARG A 238 -27.60 -5.05 13.16
C ARG A 238 -26.95 -3.68 13.36
N PRO A 239 -27.74 -2.59 13.46
CA PRO A 239 -27.21 -1.24 13.72
C PRO A 239 -26.58 -1.11 15.11
N ARG A 240 -25.75 -0.08 15.32
CA ARG A 240 -25.16 0.25 16.63
C ARG A 240 -26.19 0.49 17.73
N GLY A 241 -27.37 0.99 17.36
CA GLY A 241 -28.50 1.22 18.28
C GLY A 241 -29.29 -0.04 18.65
N GLY A 242 -28.85 -1.21 18.19
CA GLY A 242 -29.55 -2.48 18.40
C GLY A 242 -30.64 -2.76 17.35
N GLY A 243 -31.30 -3.90 17.50
CA GLY A 243 -32.29 -4.41 16.56
C GLY A 243 -31.69 -5.24 15.42
N LEU A 244 -32.53 -6.06 14.79
CA LEU A 244 -32.17 -6.91 13.67
C LEU A 244 -33.13 -6.64 12.52
N PHE A 245 -32.60 -6.19 11.38
CA PHE A 245 -33.40 -5.80 10.22
C PHE A 245 -33.10 -6.73 9.05
N GLY A 246 -34.12 -7.41 8.52
CA GLY A 246 -33.99 -8.25 7.32
C GLY A 246 -33.67 -7.41 6.08
N LYS A 247 -32.69 -7.86 5.29
CA LYS A 247 -32.27 -7.20 4.03
C LYS A 247 -32.63 -8.01 2.81
N ALA A 248 -32.26 -9.29 2.78
CA ALA A 248 -32.52 -10.18 1.65
C ALA A 248 -32.34 -11.65 2.06
N THR A 249 -32.88 -12.57 1.26
CA THR A 249 -32.54 -13.99 1.32
C THR A 249 -32.08 -14.41 -0.07
N LEU A 250 -30.86 -14.96 -0.18
CA LEU A 250 -30.29 -15.41 -1.44
C LEU A 250 -30.44 -16.92 -1.57
N ALA A 251 -31.28 -17.35 -2.50
CA ALA A 251 -31.33 -18.76 -2.93
C ALA A 251 -30.04 -19.15 -3.68
N PRO A 252 -29.75 -20.45 -3.82
CA PRO A 252 -28.61 -20.94 -4.60
C PRO A 252 -28.52 -20.28 -5.98
N GLY A 253 -27.33 -19.80 -6.34
CA GLY A 253 -27.06 -19.12 -7.61
C GLY A 253 -27.43 -17.63 -7.66
N GLN A 254 -28.24 -17.12 -6.72
CA GLN A 254 -28.67 -15.72 -6.71
C GLN A 254 -27.56 -14.75 -6.28
N ARG A 255 -27.75 -13.49 -6.68
CA ARG A 255 -26.85 -12.38 -6.37
C ARG A 255 -27.63 -11.19 -5.83
N ALA A 256 -27.03 -10.44 -4.91
CA ALA A 256 -27.54 -9.14 -4.49
C ALA A 256 -26.42 -8.20 -4.07
N THR A 257 -26.69 -6.90 -4.18
CA THR A 257 -25.83 -5.83 -3.66
C THR A 257 -26.57 -5.15 -2.52
N LEU A 258 -26.02 -5.26 -1.32
CA LEU A 258 -26.64 -4.76 -0.09
C LEU A 258 -25.77 -3.65 0.51
N SER A 259 -26.41 -2.55 0.90
CA SER A 259 -25.73 -1.44 1.58
C SER A 259 -26.04 -1.46 3.07
N PHE A 260 -25.02 -1.21 3.88
CA PHE A 260 -25.06 -1.23 5.34
C PHE A 260 -24.62 0.11 5.91
N LEU A 261 -25.23 0.50 7.01
CA LEU A 261 -25.06 1.80 7.65
C LEU A 261 -23.69 1.93 8.35
N PRO A 262 -23.27 3.16 8.65
CA PRO A 262 -22.17 3.44 9.57
C PRO A 262 -22.31 2.67 10.89
N GLY A 263 -21.25 1.95 11.27
CA GLY A 263 -21.19 1.20 12.52
C GLY A 263 -22.16 0.01 12.64
N SER A 264 -22.91 -0.36 11.60
CA SER A 264 -23.75 -1.57 11.63
C SER A 264 -22.95 -2.83 11.27
N ALA A 265 -23.43 -3.98 11.72
CA ALA A 265 -22.94 -5.28 11.28
C ALA A 265 -23.90 -5.92 10.26
N ALA A 266 -23.34 -6.50 9.20
CA ALA A 266 -24.03 -7.40 8.30
C ALA A 266 -23.98 -8.82 8.86
N LEU A 267 -25.15 -9.44 9.01
CA LEU A 267 -25.32 -10.80 9.51
C LEU A 267 -25.73 -11.68 8.35
N LEU A 268 -24.92 -12.69 8.06
CA LEU A 268 -25.15 -13.67 7.00
C LEU A 268 -25.47 -15.00 7.68
N LEU A 269 -26.74 -15.36 7.72
CA LEU A 269 -27.23 -16.51 8.47
C LEU A 269 -27.39 -17.70 7.54
N ASN A 270 -26.89 -18.85 7.98
CA ASN A 270 -27.19 -20.14 7.37
C ASN A 270 -28.25 -20.87 8.19
N PRO A 271 -29.54 -20.80 7.83
CA PRO A 271 -30.60 -21.47 8.56
C PRO A 271 -30.68 -22.97 8.28
N SER A 272 -29.87 -23.49 7.36
CA SER A 272 -29.97 -24.87 6.88
C SER A 272 -29.10 -25.86 7.66
N GLY A 273 -29.32 -27.15 7.41
CA GLY A 273 -28.50 -28.25 7.94
C GLY A 273 -27.22 -28.54 7.13
N GLN A 274 -26.91 -27.77 6.09
CA GLN A 274 -25.71 -27.95 5.25
C GLN A 274 -24.88 -26.67 5.21
N THR A 275 -23.59 -26.77 4.91
CA THR A 275 -22.70 -25.61 4.82
C THR A 275 -23.12 -24.70 3.66
N ALA A 276 -23.29 -23.41 3.94
CA ALA A 276 -23.54 -22.39 2.93
C ALA A 276 -22.21 -21.86 2.36
N THR A 277 -22.21 -21.47 1.09
CA THR A 277 -21.01 -20.95 0.42
C THR A 277 -21.35 -19.71 -0.39
N LEU A 278 -20.58 -18.63 -0.16
CA LEU A 278 -20.82 -17.32 -0.77
C LEU A 278 -19.54 -16.74 -1.33
N ASN A 279 -19.64 -16.11 -2.50
CA ASN A 279 -18.62 -15.19 -2.96
C ASN A 279 -19.06 -13.77 -2.61
N LEU A 280 -18.25 -13.08 -1.83
CA LEU A 280 -18.50 -11.72 -1.38
C LEU A 280 -17.48 -10.76 -2.00
N ARG A 281 -17.95 -9.58 -2.39
CA ARG A 281 -17.10 -8.41 -2.65
C ARG A 281 -17.62 -7.24 -1.81
N ILE A 282 -16.78 -6.74 -0.93
CA ILE A 282 -17.14 -5.75 0.08
C ILE A 282 -16.43 -4.45 -0.27
N SER A 283 -17.15 -3.34 -0.40
CA SER A 283 -16.57 -2.03 -0.77
C SER A 283 -17.13 -0.90 0.10
N GLY A 284 -16.53 0.29 0.03
CA GLY A 284 -16.89 1.42 0.89
C GLY A 284 -15.90 1.56 2.04
N ASP A 285 -16.38 1.84 3.24
CA ASP A 285 -15.51 1.95 4.41
C ASP A 285 -15.16 0.56 4.98
N THR A 286 -13.97 0.08 4.60
CA THR A 286 -13.42 -1.20 5.04
C THR A 286 -12.37 -1.08 6.14
N GLY A 287 -12.06 0.14 6.61
CA GLY A 287 -10.90 0.41 7.48
C GLY A 287 -11.01 -0.14 8.91
N SER A 288 -12.20 -0.54 9.35
CA SER A 288 -12.44 -1.12 10.67
C SER A 288 -13.54 -2.19 10.67
N LEU A 289 -13.66 -2.94 9.56
CA LEU A 289 -14.56 -4.08 9.50
C LEU A 289 -14.02 -5.22 10.36
N ARG A 290 -14.86 -5.73 11.25
CA ARG A 290 -14.60 -6.96 12.01
C ARG A 290 -15.27 -8.14 11.30
N MET A 291 -14.69 -9.31 11.43
CA MET A 291 -15.22 -10.56 10.87
C MET A 291 -15.26 -11.59 12.00
N ASP A 292 -16.42 -12.18 12.22
CA ASP A 292 -16.62 -13.16 13.29
C ASP A 292 -17.70 -14.19 12.93
N TYR A 293 -17.79 -15.27 13.72
CA TYR A 293 -18.85 -16.26 13.64
C TYR A 293 -19.63 -16.33 14.95
N GLU A 294 -20.95 -16.25 14.85
CA GLU A 294 -21.89 -16.38 15.98
C GLU A 294 -22.85 -17.56 15.72
N ALA A 295 -23.50 -18.04 16.78
CA ALA A 295 -24.64 -18.95 16.61
C ALA A 295 -25.84 -18.17 16.05
N ASN A 296 -26.64 -18.80 15.20
CA ASN A 296 -27.87 -18.18 14.67
C ASN A 296 -28.75 -17.67 15.82
N GLY A 297 -29.19 -16.42 15.73
CA GLY A 297 -30.14 -15.84 16.68
C GLY A 297 -29.53 -15.27 17.96
N GLN A 298 -28.20 -15.26 18.09
CA GLN A 298 -27.56 -14.38 19.08
C GLN A 298 -27.79 -12.91 18.71
N LYS A 299 -28.31 -12.15 19.67
CA LYS A 299 -28.69 -10.73 19.53
C LYS A 299 -27.51 -9.82 19.80
#